data_AF-A0A2A5DFX1-F1
#
_entry.id   AF-A0A2A5DFX1-F1
#
_cell.length_a   1.000
_cell.length_b   1.000
_cell.length_c   1.000
_cell.angle_alpha   90.00
_cell.angle_beta   90.00
_cell.angle_gamma   90.00
#
_symmetry.space_group_name_H-M   'P 1'
#
loop_
_entity.id
_entity.type
_entity.pdbx_description
1 polymer ?
#
loop_
_entity_poly.entity_id
_entity_poly.type
_entity_poly.pdbx_seq_one_letter_code
_entity_poly.pdbx_strand_id
1 'polypeptide(L)'
;MLHTVKHFQTKKDQAPKRLLSLGLSRQQIIMLTVGYHDGSIDKMPELINCLTFPIENEANEIIGVVGLTENLKTITHGDLSTGIFNRLALNVYSKVIISSFLDTLDLMASGVPNAITLFSDDISTLKNIDEVTLLRYYDRALPIALEKAGITVRRKI
;
A
#
# COMPACT_ATOMS: atom_id res chain seq x y z
N MET A 1 2.97 -8.28 -18.76
CA MET A 1 3.19 -8.23 -17.30
C MET A 1 4.60 -7.81 -16.89
N LEU A 2 5.68 -8.45 -17.39
CA LEU A 2 7.07 -8.05 -17.05
C LEU A 2 7.49 -6.64 -17.51
N HIS A 3 6.79 -6.04 -18.48
CA HIS A 3 7.11 -4.69 -18.95
C HIS A 3 6.72 -3.61 -17.94
N THR A 4 5.56 -3.68 -17.28
CA THR A 4 5.06 -2.62 -16.39
C THR A 4 5.96 -2.45 -15.16
N VAL A 5 6.42 -3.56 -14.56
CA VAL A 5 7.35 -3.57 -13.41
C VAL A 5 8.68 -2.86 -13.73
N LYS A 6 9.21 -3.03 -14.94
CA LYS A 6 10.43 -2.33 -15.39
C LYS A 6 10.25 -0.81 -15.56
N HIS A 7 9.02 -0.32 -15.74
CA HIS A 7 8.73 1.11 -15.86
C HIS A 7 8.54 1.79 -14.50
N PHE A 8 8.28 1.04 -13.42
CA PHE A 8 8.12 1.59 -12.08
C PHE A 8 9.44 1.91 -11.36
N GLN A 9 10.57 1.42 -11.88
CA GLN A 9 11.91 1.67 -11.32
C GLN A 9 12.66 2.71 -12.18
N THR A 10 12.24 3.97 -12.16
CA THR A 10 12.98 5.06 -12.83
C THR A 10 13.97 5.72 -11.87
N LYS A 11 15.26 5.58 -12.23
CA LYS A 11 16.51 6.18 -11.69
C LYS A 11 16.78 6.10 -10.18
N LYS A 12 17.78 5.25 -9.86
CA LYS A 12 18.34 4.93 -8.54
C LYS A 12 18.89 6.09 -7.69
N ASP A 13 19.10 7.30 -8.23
CA ASP A 13 20.01 8.27 -7.57
C ASP A 13 19.32 9.48 -6.92
N GLN A 14 18.09 9.87 -7.29
CA GLN A 14 17.31 10.93 -6.60
C GLN A 14 16.24 10.39 -5.64
N ALA A 15 15.68 9.22 -5.94
CA ALA A 15 14.73 8.51 -5.09
C ALA A 15 15.22 8.22 -3.65
N PRO A 16 16.50 7.89 -3.38
CA PRO A 16 16.92 7.44 -2.04
C PRO A 16 16.74 8.50 -0.95
N LYS A 17 16.96 9.79 -1.23
CA LYS A 17 16.83 10.85 -0.21
C LYS A 17 15.38 11.08 0.19
N ARG A 18 14.47 11.15 -0.78
CA ARG A 18 13.03 11.33 -0.52
C ARG A 18 12.38 10.07 0.07
N LEU A 19 12.84 8.89 -0.33
CA LEU A 19 12.39 7.63 0.27
C LEU A 19 12.84 7.50 1.73
N LEU A 20 14.09 7.86 2.03
CA LEU A 20 14.59 7.89 3.41
C LEU A 20 13.91 8.97 4.26
N SER A 21 13.48 10.10 3.66
CA SER A 21 12.72 11.12 4.42
C SER A 21 11.33 10.66 4.84
N LEU A 22 10.79 9.58 4.26
CA LEU A 22 9.57 8.94 4.76
C LEU A 22 9.83 8.05 5.99
N GLY A 23 11.06 7.96 6.49
CA GLY A 23 11.41 7.12 7.64
C GLY A 23 11.44 5.61 7.34
N LEU A 24 11.24 5.21 6.08
CA LEU A 24 11.32 3.81 5.66
C LEU A 24 12.77 3.33 5.63
N SER A 25 13.02 2.16 6.20
CA SER A 25 14.31 1.49 6.07
C SER A 25 14.55 1.02 4.63
N ARG A 26 15.82 0.80 4.26
CA ARG A 26 16.17 0.25 2.94
C ARG A 26 15.48 -1.08 2.65
N GLN A 27 15.31 -1.93 3.66
CA GLN A 27 14.62 -3.22 3.52
C GLN A 27 13.14 -3.02 3.19
N GLN A 28 12.47 -2.07 3.86
CA GLN A 28 11.08 -1.75 3.58
C GLN A 28 10.88 -1.13 2.19
N ILE A 29 11.82 -0.27 1.76
CA ILE A 29 11.81 0.31 0.40
C ILE A 29 11.90 -0.81 -0.66
N ILE A 30 12.78 -1.80 -0.45
CA ILE A 30 12.91 -2.94 -1.35
C ILE A 30 11.65 -3.81 -1.31
N MET A 31 11.13 -4.12 -0.12
CA MET A 31 9.95 -4.94 0.07
C MET A 31 8.71 -4.34 -0.59
N LEU A 32 8.52 -3.03 -0.47
CA LEU A 32 7.40 -2.30 -1.07
C LEU A 32 7.62 -1.97 -2.54
N THR A 33 8.77 -2.34 -3.11
CA THR A 33 9.17 -2.01 -4.49
C THR A 33 8.96 -0.53 -4.81
N VAL A 34 9.29 0.35 -3.85
CA VAL A 34 9.00 1.79 -4.00
C VAL A 34 9.86 2.37 -5.12
N GLY A 35 9.22 3.10 -6.02
CA GLY A 35 9.85 3.78 -7.14
C GLY A 35 9.79 5.30 -7.02
N TYR A 36 10.31 5.97 -8.04
CA TYR A 36 10.15 7.40 -8.26
C TYR A 36 9.95 7.65 -9.75
N HIS A 37 8.91 8.38 -10.13
CA HIS A 37 8.64 8.65 -11.53
C HIS A 37 9.14 10.04 -11.91
N ASP A 38 10.31 10.11 -12.57
CA ASP A 38 10.99 11.36 -12.95
C ASP A 38 10.41 12.03 -14.22
N GLY A 39 9.32 11.50 -14.78
CA GLY A 39 8.71 11.99 -16.01
C GLY A 39 9.45 11.63 -17.30
N SER A 40 10.47 10.76 -17.22
CA SER A 40 11.14 10.23 -18.42
C SER A 40 10.30 9.24 -19.23
N ILE A 41 9.16 8.80 -18.69
CA ILE A 41 8.25 7.85 -19.33
C ILE A 41 6.89 8.52 -19.53
N ASP A 42 6.53 8.77 -20.80
CA ASP A 42 5.33 9.50 -21.22
C ASP A 42 4.00 8.74 -21.03
N LYS A 43 4.02 7.62 -20.31
CA LYS A 43 2.83 6.74 -20.14
C LYS A 43 2.02 7.05 -18.89
N MET A 44 2.58 7.82 -17.94
CA MET A 44 1.94 8.16 -16.65
C MET A 44 2.24 9.62 -16.28
N PRO A 45 1.82 10.61 -17.11
CA PRO A 45 2.14 12.03 -16.90
C PRO A 45 1.64 12.59 -15.56
N GLU A 46 0.59 12.01 -14.99
CA GLU A 46 0.04 12.39 -13.69
C GLU A 46 0.94 11.98 -12.51
N LEU A 47 1.85 11.03 -12.70
CA LEU A 47 2.76 10.55 -11.67
C LEU A 47 4.13 11.24 -11.69
N ILE A 48 4.34 12.22 -12.56
CA ILE A 48 5.59 12.97 -12.64
C ILE A 48 5.96 13.56 -11.27
N ASN A 49 7.21 13.36 -10.86
CA ASN A 49 7.80 13.76 -9.58
C ASN A 49 7.18 13.11 -8.32
N CYS A 50 6.46 12.01 -8.49
CA CYS A 50 5.90 11.23 -7.39
C CYS A 50 6.82 10.09 -6.97
N LEU A 51 6.85 9.80 -5.67
CA LEU A 51 7.23 8.48 -5.19
C LEU A 51 6.11 7.51 -5.56
N THR A 52 6.43 6.34 -6.09
CA THR A 52 5.43 5.41 -6.63
C THR A 52 5.39 4.13 -5.80
N PHE A 53 4.18 3.73 -5.42
CA PHE A 53 3.90 2.58 -4.60
C PHE A 53 2.99 1.63 -5.38
N PRO A 54 3.45 0.42 -5.73
CA PRO A 54 2.63 -0.53 -6.44
C PRO A 54 1.49 -1.05 -5.56
N ILE A 55 0.35 -1.26 -6.19
CA ILE A 55 -0.85 -1.83 -5.57
C ILE A 55 -1.13 -3.17 -6.22
N GLU A 56 -1.30 -4.20 -5.39
CA GLU A 56 -1.43 -5.59 -5.83
C GLU A 56 -2.84 -6.12 -5.62
N ASN A 57 -3.31 -7.00 -6.49
CA ASN A 57 -4.55 -7.76 -6.29
C ASN A 57 -4.29 -9.09 -5.55
N GLU A 58 -5.34 -9.89 -5.34
CA GLU A 58 -5.24 -11.21 -4.71
C GLU A 58 -4.23 -12.15 -5.39
N ALA A 59 -4.06 -12.04 -6.71
CA ALA A 59 -3.15 -12.85 -7.51
C ALA A 59 -1.68 -12.38 -7.43
N ASN A 60 -1.37 -11.36 -6.61
CA ASN A 60 -0.07 -10.68 -6.53
C ASN A 60 0.32 -9.98 -7.85
N GLU A 61 -0.66 -9.57 -8.63
CA GLU A 61 -0.44 -8.78 -9.85
C GLU A 61 -0.52 -7.30 -9.51
N ILE A 62 0.44 -6.51 -10.01
CA ILE A 62 0.37 -5.05 -9.91
C ILE A 62 -0.74 -4.55 -10.84
N ILE A 63 -1.84 -4.09 -10.24
CA ILE A 63 -3.02 -3.57 -10.97
C ILE A 63 -3.02 -2.04 -11.09
N GLY A 64 -2.17 -1.37 -10.31
CA GLY A 64 -2.03 0.07 -10.35
C GLY A 64 -0.96 0.58 -9.39
N VAL A 65 -0.93 1.90 -9.23
CA VAL A 65 0.05 2.63 -8.44
C VAL A 65 -0.60 3.77 -7.69
N VAL A 66 -0.13 3.97 -6.46
CA VAL A 66 -0.32 5.22 -5.73
C VAL A 66 0.97 6.04 -5.84
N GLY A 67 0.86 7.23 -6.41
CA GLY A 67 1.88 8.27 -6.40
C GLY A 67 1.75 9.15 -5.15
N LEU A 68 2.87 9.47 -4.52
CA LEU A 68 2.97 10.43 -3.43
C LEU A 68 3.84 11.62 -3.86
N THR A 69 3.21 12.80 -3.91
CA THR A 69 3.89 14.06 -4.23
C THR A 69 4.70 14.59 -3.05
N GLU A 70 5.44 15.68 -3.24
CA GLU A 70 6.21 16.34 -2.16
C GLU A 70 5.32 16.96 -1.08
N ASN A 71 4.11 17.41 -1.43
CA ASN A 71 3.15 17.96 -0.50
C ASN A 71 2.19 16.89 0.09
N LEU A 72 2.61 15.63 0.09
CA LEU A 72 1.86 14.48 0.64
C LEU A 72 0.48 14.26 0.00
N LYS A 73 0.27 14.76 -1.21
CA LYS A 73 -0.93 14.47 -2.00
C LYS A 73 -0.76 13.11 -2.66
N THR A 74 -1.81 12.29 -2.58
CA THR A 74 -1.87 11.00 -3.28
C THR A 74 -2.49 11.15 -4.66
N ILE A 75 -1.94 10.43 -5.63
CA ILE A 75 -2.42 10.34 -7.02
C ILE A 75 -2.55 8.85 -7.35
N THR A 76 -3.69 8.41 -7.87
CA THR A 76 -3.92 7.00 -8.22
C THR A 76 -3.84 6.80 -9.72
N HIS A 77 -3.12 5.78 -10.17
CA HIS A 77 -3.09 5.33 -11.56
C HIS A 77 -3.48 3.85 -11.65
N GLY A 78 -4.38 3.50 -12.57
CA GLY A 78 -4.95 2.16 -12.70
C GLY A 78 -6.25 1.97 -11.90
N ASP A 79 -6.89 0.82 -12.10
CA ASP A 79 -8.09 0.42 -11.36
C ASP A 79 -7.68 -0.27 -10.06
N LEU A 80 -7.86 0.42 -8.94
CA LEU A 80 -7.48 -0.06 -7.61
C LEU A 80 -8.65 -0.74 -6.86
N SER A 81 -9.78 -0.99 -7.51
CA SER A 81 -11.01 -1.51 -6.86
C SER A 81 -10.86 -2.87 -6.15
N THR A 82 -9.78 -3.59 -6.41
CA THR A 82 -9.39 -4.86 -5.75
C THR A 82 -8.00 -4.78 -5.11
N GLY A 83 -7.48 -3.56 -5.00
CA GLY A 83 -6.10 -3.29 -4.66
C GLY A 83 -5.81 -3.39 -3.16
N ILE A 84 -4.63 -3.90 -2.86
CA ILE A 84 -4.09 -4.01 -1.51
C ILE A 84 -2.68 -3.43 -1.52
N PHE A 85 -2.45 -2.45 -0.65
CA PHE A 85 -1.11 -1.97 -0.38
C PHE A 85 -0.47 -2.81 0.74
N ASN A 86 0.83 -3.12 0.58
CA ASN A 86 1.59 -4.03 1.45
C ASN A 86 0.94 -5.42 1.57
N ARG A 87 0.47 -5.97 0.44
CA ARG A 87 -0.19 -7.28 0.37
C ARG A 87 0.63 -8.40 1.00
N LEU A 88 1.95 -8.34 0.90
CA LEU A 88 2.86 -9.33 1.50
C LEU A 88 2.58 -9.56 2.99
N ALA A 89 2.14 -8.54 3.72
CA ALA A 89 1.80 -8.67 5.14
C ALA A 89 0.70 -9.72 5.38
N LEU A 90 -0.25 -9.90 4.44
CA LEU A 90 -1.31 -10.91 4.53
C LEU A 90 -0.79 -12.35 4.46
N ASN A 91 0.42 -12.56 3.91
CA ASN A 91 1.04 -13.88 3.80
C ASN A 91 2.01 -14.17 4.96
N VAL A 92 2.43 -13.14 5.70
CA VAL A 92 3.46 -13.24 6.74
C VAL A 92 2.86 -13.16 8.15
N TYR A 93 1.79 -12.40 8.33
CA TYR A 93 1.19 -12.13 9.64
C TYR A 93 -0.22 -12.68 9.70
N SER A 94 -0.58 -13.30 10.82
CA SER A 94 -1.98 -13.65 11.11
C SER A 94 -2.75 -12.50 11.76
N LYS A 95 -2.06 -11.39 12.06
CA LYS A 95 -2.64 -10.17 12.63
C LYS A 95 -2.20 -8.96 11.82
N VAL A 96 -3.15 -8.15 11.36
CA VAL A 96 -2.85 -6.97 10.52
C VAL A 96 -3.55 -5.72 11.01
N ILE A 97 -3.00 -4.57 10.62
CA ILE A 97 -3.61 -3.27 10.84
C ILE A 97 -4.11 -2.75 9.50
N ILE A 98 -5.42 -2.47 9.40
CA ILE A 98 -6.00 -1.83 8.22
C ILE A 98 -6.14 -0.34 8.51
N SER A 99 -5.57 0.49 7.63
CA SER A 99 -5.57 1.94 7.75
C SER A 99 -5.53 2.61 6.39
N SER A 100 -5.61 3.96 6.36
CA SER A 100 -5.42 4.71 5.13
C SER A 100 -4.01 4.49 4.54
N PHE A 101 -3.81 4.82 3.28
CA PHE A 101 -2.50 4.70 2.63
C PHE A 101 -1.40 5.46 3.37
N LEU A 102 -1.67 6.71 3.76
CA LEU A 102 -0.69 7.54 4.48
C LEU A 102 -0.43 7.01 5.89
N ASP A 103 -1.47 6.64 6.64
CA ASP A 103 -1.28 6.05 7.97
C ASP A 103 -0.50 4.71 7.88
N THR A 104 -0.72 3.93 6.82
CA THR A 104 0.02 2.69 6.58
C THR A 104 1.51 2.97 6.38
N LEU A 105 1.86 3.99 5.58
CA LEU A 105 3.25 4.40 5.42
C LEU A 105 3.89 4.85 6.74
N ASP A 106 3.18 5.67 7.53
CA ASP A 106 3.67 6.16 8.82
C ASP A 106 3.87 5.01 9.83
N LEU A 107 2.94 4.06 9.87
CA LEU A 107 3.05 2.84 10.69
C LEU A 107 4.28 2.03 10.28
N MET A 108 4.47 1.81 8.98
CA MET A 108 5.65 1.09 8.48
C MET A 108 6.94 1.82 8.84
N ALA A 109 7.00 3.15 8.65
CA ALA A 109 8.15 3.97 9.04
C ALA A 109 8.44 3.89 10.55
N SER A 110 7.39 3.70 11.37
CA SER A 110 7.49 3.49 12.82
C SER A 110 7.83 2.05 13.23
N GLY A 111 8.12 1.16 12.28
CA GLY A 111 8.49 -0.23 12.54
C GLY A 111 7.31 -1.18 12.71
N VAL A 112 6.14 -0.85 12.16
CA VAL A 112 4.93 -1.68 12.19
C VAL A 112 4.68 -2.28 10.78
N PRO A 113 5.31 -3.43 10.44
CA PRO A 113 5.34 -3.96 9.07
C PRO A 113 4.06 -4.68 8.63
N ASN A 114 3.14 -4.96 9.56
CA ASN A 114 1.88 -5.67 9.32
C ASN A 114 0.70 -4.72 9.04
N ALA A 115 0.99 -3.44 8.74
CA ALA A 115 -0.01 -2.47 8.32
C ALA A 115 -0.30 -2.59 6.81
N ILE A 116 -1.57 -2.55 6.43
CA ILE A 116 -2.04 -2.65 5.04
C ILE A 116 -3.08 -1.56 4.75
N THR A 117 -3.29 -1.30 3.47
CA THR A 117 -4.43 -0.50 2.98
C THR A 117 -5.26 -1.37 2.04
N LEU A 118 -6.57 -1.41 2.28
CA LEU A 118 -7.53 -1.97 1.34
C LEU A 118 -8.14 -0.82 0.53
N PHE A 119 -8.15 -0.98 -0.79
CA PHE A 119 -8.87 -0.09 -1.72
C PHE A 119 -10.23 -0.65 -2.11
N SER A 120 -10.60 -1.80 -1.52
CA SER A 120 -11.83 -2.53 -1.71
C SER A 120 -12.45 -2.88 -0.36
N ASP A 121 -13.78 -3.01 -0.33
CA ASP A 121 -14.50 -3.61 0.80
C ASP A 121 -14.51 -5.16 0.72
N ASP A 122 -13.87 -5.75 -0.30
CA ASP A 122 -13.72 -7.19 -0.42
C ASP A 122 -12.73 -7.76 0.62
N ILE A 123 -13.28 -8.49 1.57
CA ILE A 123 -12.54 -9.14 2.67
C ILE A 123 -12.10 -10.57 2.36
N SER A 124 -12.39 -11.10 1.16
CA SER A 124 -11.96 -12.46 0.76
C SER A 124 -10.44 -12.65 0.86
N THR A 125 -9.71 -11.55 0.63
CA THR A 125 -8.26 -11.39 0.81
C THR A 125 -7.78 -11.71 2.22
N LEU A 126 -8.65 -11.59 3.22
CA LEU A 126 -8.34 -11.72 4.65
C LEU A 126 -8.69 -13.10 5.23
N LYS A 127 -9.04 -14.09 4.40
CA LYS A 127 -9.47 -15.43 4.85
C LYS A 127 -8.50 -16.16 5.79
N ASN A 128 -7.22 -15.81 5.77
CA ASN A 128 -6.18 -16.41 6.62
C ASN A 128 -5.74 -15.50 7.78
N ILE A 129 -6.47 -14.40 8.03
CA ILE A 129 -6.18 -13.44 9.08
C ILE A 129 -7.06 -13.74 10.30
N ASP A 130 -6.42 -13.91 11.45
CA ASP A 130 -7.10 -14.17 12.72
C ASP A 130 -7.65 -12.87 13.33
N GLU A 131 -6.89 -11.78 13.19
CA GLU A 131 -7.16 -10.52 13.88
C GLU A 131 -6.85 -9.30 13.01
N VAL A 132 -7.79 -8.37 12.98
CA VAL A 132 -7.66 -7.08 12.30
C VAL A 132 -7.79 -5.95 13.31
N THR A 133 -6.83 -5.03 13.31
CA THR A 133 -6.99 -3.72 13.95
C THR A 133 -7.35 -2.68 12.91
N LEU A 134 -8.50 -2.05 13.05
CA LEU A 134 -8.93 -0.92 12.22
C LEU A 134 -8.47 0.39 12.86
N LEU A 135 -7.62 1.14 12.17
CA LEU A 135 -7.12 2.45 12.62
C LEU A 135 -7.86 3.57 11.89
N ARG A 136 -8.48 4.49 12.64
CA ARG A 136 -9.19 5.69 12.12
C ARG A 136 -10.22 5.37 11.03
N TYR A 137 -10.81 4.19 11.10
CA TYR A 137 -11.86 3.75 10.18
C TYR A 137 -13.23 4.18 10.71
N TYR A 138 -13.89 5.06 9.95
CA TYR A 138 -15.19 5.62 10.33
C TYR A 138 -16.38 4.83 9.76
N ASP A 139 -16.14 4.03 8.73
CA ASP A 139 -17.16 3.16 8.16
C ASP A 139 -17.41 1.94 9.06
N ARG A 140 -18.70 1.61 9.23
CA ARG A 140 -19.18 0.47 10.01
C ARG A 140 -19.34 -0.79 9.17
N ALA A 141 -19.40 -0.69 7.84
CA ALA A 141 -19.65 -1.86 6.97
C ALA A 141 -18.49 -2.87 7.05
N LEU A 142 -17.25 -2.40 6.89
CA LEU A 142 -16.06 -3.25 6.97
C LEU A 142 -15.94 -4.02 8.31
N PRO A 143 -16.00 -3.39 9.51
CA PRO A 143 -15.98 -4.13 10.77
C PRO A 143 -17.05 -5.23 10.86
N ILE A 144 -18.28 -4.96 10.41
CA ILE A 144 -19.38 -5.93 10.44
C ILE A 144 -19.09 -7.11 9.51
N ALA A 145 -18.55 -6.84 8.31
CA ALA A 145 -18.19 -7.89 7.36
C ALA A 145 -17.09 -8.81 7.92
N LEU A 146 -16.06 -8.22 8.54
CA LEU A 146 -14.96 -8.96 9.18
C LEU A 146 -15.45 -9.86 10.33
N GLU A 147 -16.28 -9.32 11.22
CA GLU A 147 -16.85 -10.08 12.35
C GLU A 147 -17.72 -11.24 11.84
N LYS A 148 -18.51 -11.04 10.78
CA LYS A 148 -19.30 -12.11 10.13
C LYS A 148 -18.43 -13.19 9.49
N ALA A 149 -17.23 -12.84 9.04
CA ALA A 149 -16.25 -13.78 8.51
C ALA A 149 -15.47 -14.52 9.62
N GLY A 150 -15.76 -14.26 10.90
CA GLY A 150 -15.09 -14.89 12.03
C GLY A 150 -13.75 -14.25 12.41
N ILE A 151 -13.43 -13.08 11.84
CA ILE A 151 -12.18 -12.35 12.13
C ILE A 151 -12.37 -11.49 13.38
N THR A 152 -11.40 -11.55 14.29
CA THR A 152 -11.43 -10.69 15.50
C THR A 152 -11.12 -9.25 15.12
N VAL A 153 -12.01 -8.31 15.45
CA VAL A 153 -11.82 -6.88 15.12
C VAL A 153 -11.50 -6.06 16.37
N ARG A 154 -10.39 -5.32 16.33
CA ARG A 154 -10.07 -4.24 17.28
C ARG A 154 -10.23 -2.89 16.60
N ARG A 155 -10.82 -1.92 17.30
CA ARG A 155 -10.99 -0.55 16.78
C ARG A 155 -10.07 0.39 17.58
N LYS A 156 -9.21 1.12 16.87
CA LYS A 156 -8.43 2.23 17.44
C LYS A 156 -8.87 3.51 16.73
N ILE A 157 -9.53 4.38 17.50
CA ILE A 157 -9.97 5.72 17.09
C ILE A 157 -8.76 6.66 17.19
#